data_AF-A0A1Y6M860-F1
#
_entry.id   AF-A0A1Y6M860-F1
#
_cell.length_a   1.000
_cell.length_b   1.000
_cell.length_c   1.000
_cell.angle_alpha   90.00
_cell.angle_beta   90.00
_cell.angle_gamma   90.00
#
_symmetry.space_group_name_H-M   'P 1'
#
loop_
_entity.id
_entity.type
_entity.pdbx_description
1 polymer ?
#
loop_
_entity_poly.entity_id
_entity_poly.type
_entity_poly.pdbx_seq_one_letter_code
_entity_poly.pdbx_strand_id
1 'polypeptide(L)'
;MLVTMNDKEIFRLGTIRDVCEKRIRRKDAAQLLNVSVRQVQRLITRYRDLGAVGLVHQRRGQSPGNKINADIRHQCLNLIHEYYSDFGPTLAREKLIERHGIKIGLETLRQWMIADGLWVPHFKRKPRVYQPRHRRDCYGELIQIDGSHHDWFEGRSDKCCLLVFIDDATGKLMNLRFSETESAFDYMVATREYKA
;
A
#
# COMPACT_ATOMS: atom_id res chain seq x y z
N MET A 1 24.24 -30.46 -0.42
CA MET A 1 24.01 -29.00 -0.48
C MET A 1 22.66 -28.76 -1.14
N LEU A 2 21.72 -28.14 -0.43
CA LEU A 2 20.38 -27.85 -0.95
C LEU A 2 20.45 -26.54 -1.76
N VAL A 3 20.11 -26.60 -3.05
CA VAL A 3 20.19 -25.44 -3.96
C VAL A 3 18.79 -24.89 -4.19
N THR A 4 18.50 -23.71 -3.64
CA THR A 4 17.21 -23.04 -3.84
C THR A 4 17.17 -22.34 -5.19
N MET A 5 16.20 -22.71 -6.03
CA MET A 5 16.00 -22.14 -7.37
C MET A 5 14.57 -21.62 -7.52
N ASN A 6 14.38 -20.58 -8.33
CA ASN A 6 13.03 -20.23 -8.82
C ASN A 6 12.68 -21.03 -10.07
N ASP A 7 11.42 -21.00 -10.50
CA ASP A 7 10.94 -21.78 -11.66
C ASP A 7 11.71 -21.49 -12.94
N LYS A 8 12.14 -20.24 -13.14
CA LYS A 8 12.97 -19.85 -14.29
C LYS A 8 14.36 -20.49 -14.24
N GLU A 9 14.95 -20.59 -13.06
CA GLU A 9 16.26 -21.24 -12.84
C GLU A 9 16.15 -22.77 -12.99
N ILE A 10 15.04 -23.37 -12.53
CA ILE A 10 14.77 -24.80 -12.71
C ILE A 10 14.59 -25.13 -14.20
N PHE A 11 13.78 -24.35 -14.92
CA PHE A 11 13.61 -24.51 -16.36
C PHE A 11 14.94 -24.38 -17.10
N ARG A 12 15.73 -23.34 -16.77
CA ARG A 12 17.08 -23.12 -17.30
C ARG A 12 18.01 -24.31 -17.03
N LEU A 13 17.98 -24.87 -15.83
CA LEU A 13 18.78 -26.06 -15.48
C LEU A 13 18.45 -27.23 -16.40
N GLY A 14 17.16 -27.51 -16.60
CA GLY A 14 16.70 -28.55 -17.52
C GLY A 14 17.22 -28.33 -18.94
N THR A 15 16.97 -27.15 -19.51
CA THR A 15 17.39 -26.83 -20.88
C THR A 15 18.91 -26.88 -21.06
N ILE A 16 19.70 -26.39 -20.11
CA ILE A 16 21.17 -26.41 -20.20
C ILE A 16 21.71 -27.85 -20.05
N ARG A 17 21.09 -28.67 -19.20
CA ARG A 17 21.40 -30.09 -19.08
C ARG A 17 21.14 -30.82 -20.41
N ASP A 18 20.01 -30.57 -21.06
CA ASP A 18 19.67 -31.18 -22.36
C ASP A 18 20.65 -30.78 -23.47
N VAL A 19 21.16 -29.54 -23.46
CA VAL A 19 22.22 -29.13 -24.38
C VAL A 19 23.53 -29.87 -24.09
N CYS A 20 23.88 -30.07 -22.81
CA CYS A 20 25.11 -30.78 -22.42
C CYS A 20 25.05 -32.27 -22.78
N GLU A 21 23.87 -32.87 -22.66
CA GLU A 21 23.58 -34.27 -23.04
C GLU A 21 23.32 -34.43 -24.55
N LYS A 22 23.54 -33.36 -25.34
CA LYS A 22 23.38 -33.33 -26.81
C LYS A 22 21.97 -33.67 -27.30
N ARG A 23 20.94 -33.50 -26.46
CA ARG A 23 19.52 -33.72 -26.83
C ARG A 23 18.96 -32.56 -27.67
N ILE A 24 19.43 -31.34 -27.45
CA ILE A 24 19.01 -30.14 -28.18
C ILE A 24 20.22 -29.30 -28.60
N ARG A 25 20.10 -28.50 -29.67
CA ARG A 25 21.18 -27.62 -30.12
C ARG A 25 21.20 -26.33 -29.29
N ARG A 26 22.35 -25.67 -29.24
CA ARG A 26 22.52 -24.38 -28.53
C ARG A 26 21.59 -23.27 -29.05
N LYS A 27 21.28 -23.28 -30.35
CA LYS A 27 20.37 -22.31 -30.98
C LYS A 27 18.94 -22.50 -30.50
N ASP A 28 18.50 -23.75 -30.37
CA ASP A 28 17.15 -24.09 -29.90
C ASP A 28 16.99 -23.74 -28.42
N ALA A 29 18.02 -24.04 -27.61
CA ALA A 29 18.06 -23.62 -26.21
C ALA A 29 18.05 -22.09 -26.03
N ALA A 30 18.70 -21.35 -26.92
CA ALA A 30 18.68 -19.89 -26.92
C ALA A 30 17.26 -19.35 -27.15
N GLN A 31 16.52 -19.96 -28.08
CA GLN A 31 15.12 -19.64 -28.34
C GLN A 31 14.22 -20.01 -27.16
N LEU A 32 14.36 -21.21 -26.59
CA LEU A 32 13.58 -21.67 -25.43
C LEU A 32 13.76 -20.78 -24.20
N LEU A 33 15.00 -20.35 -23.94
CA LEU A 33 15.33 -19.51 -22.78
C LEU A 33 15.16 -18.02 -23.05
N ASN A 34 14.83 -17.62 -24.28
CA ASN A 34 14.79 -16.24 -24.75
C ASN A 34 16.06 -15.44 -24.40
N VAL A 35 17.23 -16.01 -24.71
CA VAL A 35 18.54 -15.39 -24.49
C VAL A 35 19.43 -15.59 -25.72
N SER A 36 20.52 -14.84 -25.83
CA SER A 36 21.46 -15.02 -26.94
C SER A 36 22.22 -16.36 -26.85
N VAL A 37 22.63 -16.90 -27.99
CA VAL A 37 23.48 -18.11 -28.06
C VAL A 37 24.77 -17.94 -27.24
N ARG A 38 25.33 -16.72 -27.21
CA ARG A 38 26.50 -16.39 -26.38
C ARG A 38 26.20 -16.53 -24.89
N GLN A 39 25.01 -16.13 -24.46
CA GLN A 39 24.58 -16.30 -23.08
C GLN A 39 24.36 -17.77 -22.74
N VAL A 40 23.77 -18.56 -23.65
CA VAL A 40 23.68 -20.02 -23.50
C VAL A 40 25.07 -20.64 -23.34
N GLN A 41 26.05 -20.23 -24.15
CA GLN A 41 27.43 -20.70 -24.02
C GLN A 41 28.03 -20.39 -22.65
N ARG A 42 27.83 -19.17 -22.13
CA ARG A 42 28.27 -18.79 -20.78
C ARG A 42 27.63 -19.65 -19.69
N LEU A 43 26.34 -19.97 -19.83
CA LEU A 43 25.61 -20.82 -18.89
C LEU A 43 26.13 -22.27 -18.94
N ILE A 44 26.40 -22.81 -20.13
CA ILE A 44 27.00 -24.14 -20.30
C ILE A 44 28.36 -24.21 -19.62
N THR A 45 29.24 -23.22 -19.85
CA THR A 45 30.57 -23.19 -19.21
C THR A 45 30.43 -23.22 -17.68
N ARG A 46 29.60 -22.32 -17.11
CA ARG A 46 29.37 -22.32 -15.65
C ARG A 46 28.76 -23.61 -15.12
N TYR A 47 27.85 -24.22 -15.87
CA TYR A 47 27.23 -25.48 -15.48
C TYR A 47 28.25 -26.64 -15.46
N ARG A 48 29.23 -26.63 -16.38
CA ARG A 48 30.32 -27.62 -16.36
C ARG A 48 31.25 -27.43 -15.18
N ASP A 49 31.54 -26.18 -14.82
CA ASP A 49 32.49 -25.86 -13.75
C ASP A 49 31.88 -26.03 -12.35
N LEU A 50 30.60 -25.64 -12.17
CA LEU A 50 29.95 -25.50 -10.87
C LEU A 50 28.66 -26.33 -10.74
N GLY A 51 28.30 -27.12 -11.74
CA GLY A 51 27.05 -27.87 -11.78
C GLY A 51 25.81 -26.96 -11.71
N ALA A 52 24.76 -27.47 -11.07
CA ALA A 52 23.49 -26.74 -10.90
C ALA A 52 23.65 -25.41 -10.14
N VAL A 53 24.64 -25.31 -9.23
CA VAL A 53 24.90 -24.10 -8.43
C VAL A 53 25.28 -22.92 -9.34
N GLY A 54 26.00 -23.18 -10.43
CA GLY A 54 26.45 -22.15 -11.38
C GLY A 54 25.33 -21.46 -12.17
N LEU A 55 24.12 -22.01 -12.16
CA LEU A 55 22.96 -21.48 -12.87
C LEU A 55 22.02 -20.63 -11.99
N VAL A 56 22.25 -20.64 -10.67
CA VAL A 56 21.54 -19.80 -9.70
C VAL A 56 22.02 -18.35 -9.81
N HIS A 57 21.13 -17.41 -9.53
CA HIS A 57 21.50 -16.01 -9.40
C HIS A 57 22.60 -15.81 -8.34
N GLN A 58 23.76 -15.28 -8.74
CA GLN A 58 24.96 -15.22 -7.90
C GLN A 58 24.81 -14.31 -6.67
N ARG A 59 23.91 -13.32 -6.71
CA ARG A 59 23.60 -12.48 -5.53
C ARG A 59 22.53 -13.09 -4.61
N ARG A 60 22.03 -14.29 -4.89
CA ARG A 60 21.03 -14.95 -4.04
C ARG A 60 21.69 -15.25 -2.69
N GLY A 61 21.09 -14.72 -1.61
CA GLY A 61 21.64 -14.82 -0.26
C GLY A 61 22.76 -13.82 0.06
N GLN A 62 23.20 -13.01 -0.90
CA GLN A 62 24.19 -11.96 -0.62
C GLN A 62 23.51 -10.69 -0.11
N SER A 63 24.06 -10.11 0.94
CA SER A 63 23.65 -8.78 1.39
C SER A 63 24.05 -7.73 0.34
N PRO A 64 23.19 -6.75 0.02
CA PRO A 64 23.56 -5.66 -0.88
C PRO A 64 24.74 -4.87 -0.33
N GLY A 65 25.68 -4.46 -1.20
CA GLY A 65 26.84 -3.65 -0.81
C GLY A 65 26.48 -2.28 -0.20
N ASN A 66 25.26 -1.78 -0.44
CA ASN A 66 24.76 -0.51 0.08
C ASN A 66 23.92 -0.68 1.36
N LYS A 67 24.09 -1.79 2.08
CA LYS A 67 23.38 -2.04 3.34
C LYS A 67 23.81 -0.96 4.34
N ILE A 68 22.87 -0.08 4.70
CA ILE A 68 23.08 0.92 5.73
C ILE A 68 23.50 0.20 7.02
N ASN A 69 24.50 0.76 7.71
CA ASN A 69 25.07 0.18 8.92
C ASN A 69 23.95 -0.16 9.92
N ALA A 70 24.01 -1.36 10.49
CA ALA A 70 23.09 -1.83 11.52
C ALA A 70 23.04 -0.86 12.71
N ASP A 71 24.18 -0.23 13.05
CA ASP A 71 24.26 0.73 14.15
C ASP A 71 23.34 1.93 13.93
N ILE A 72 23.31 2.48 12.71
CA ILE A 72 22.43 3.60 12.35
C ILE A 72 20.96 3.17 12.44
N ARG A 73 20.65 1.94 12.01
CA ARG A 73 19.30 1.39 12.14
C ARG A 73 18.86 1.33 13.60
N HIS A 74 19.69 0.76 14.47
CA HIS A 74 19.39 0.64 15.90
C HIS A 74 19.24 2.01 16.55
N GLN A 75 20.14 2.95 16.26
CA GLN A 75 20.05 4.32 16.76
C GLN A 75 18.72 4.99 16.36
N CYS A 76 18.31 4.86 15.09
CA CYS A 76 17.05 5.44 14.63
C CYS A 76 15.83 4.84 15.30
N LEU A 77 15.78 3.51 15.41
CA LEU A 77 14.65 2.83 16.02
C LEU A 77 14.55 3.17 17.52
N ASN A 78 15.68 3.22 18.24
CA ASN A 78 15.70 3.63 19.65
C ASN A 78 15.15 5.05 19.83
N LEU A 79 15.58 6.01 19.00
CA LEU A 79 15.06 7.38 19.04
C LEU A 79 13.56 7.46 18.73
N ILE A 80 13.05 6.62 17.83
CA ILE A 80 11.61 6.55 17.55
C ILE A 80 10.85 5.96 18.73
N HIS A 81 11.35 4.87 19.33
CA HIS A 81 10.74 4.28 20.53
C HIS A 81 10.68 5.28 21.69
N GLU A 82 11.76 6.03 21.91
CA GLU A 82 11.89 6.93 23.06
C GLU A 82 11.10 8.23 22.90
N TYR A 83 11.07 8.81 21.69
CA TYR A 83 10.54 10.17 21.49
C TYR A 83 9.37 10.28 20.51
N TYR A 84 9.15 9.30 19.63
CA TYR A 84 8.25 9.43 18.47
C TYR A 84 7.40 8.17 18.21
N SER A 85 7.00 7.45 19.27
CA SER A 85 6.31 6.16 19.15
C SER A 85 4.95 6.24 18.45
N ASP A 86 4.32 7.41 18.48
CA ASP A 86 3.02 7.71 17.87
C ASP A 86 3.14 8.28 16.44
N PHE A 87 4.37 8.49 15.93
CA PHE A 87 4.58 9.16 14.66
C PHE A 87 4.53 8.20 13.48
N GLY A 88 3.93 8.67 12.39
CA GLY A 88 4.06 8.00 11.10
C GLY A 88 5.48 8.12 10.52
N PRO A 89 5.87 7.27 9.55
CA PRO A 89 7.21 7.26 8.96
C PRO A 89 7.67 8.61 8.39
N THR A 90 6.74 9.41 7.85
CA THR A 90 7.04 10.74 7.32
C THR A 90 7.45 11.70 8.42
N LEU A 91 6.63 11.83 9.46
CA LEU A 91 6.89 12.75 10.57
C LEU A 91 8.08 12.30 11.43
N ALA A 92 8.23 10.99 11.64
CA ALA A 92 9.41 10.43 12.31
C ALA A 92 10.70 10.78 11.55
N ARG A 93 10.70 10.68 10.21
CA ARG A 93 11.84 11.09 9.38
C ARG A 93 12.15 12.57 9.51
N GLU A 94 11.15 13.43 9.48
CA GLU A 94 11.33 14.88 9.66
C GLU A 94 12.01 15.17 11.00
N LYS A 95 11.57 14.56 12.10
CA LYS A 95 12.19 14.76 13.41
C LYS A 95 13.58 14.15 13.56
N LEU A 96 13.83 13.01 12.92
CA LEU A 96 15.18 12.45 12.85
C LEU A 96 16.15 13.38 12.11
N ILE A 97 15.70 14.07 11.06
CA ILE A 97 16.52 15.04 10.33
C ILE A 97 16.70 16.33 11.15
N GLU A 98 15.61 16.91 11.66
CA GLU A 98 15.62 18.21 12.33
C GLU A 98 16.33 18.19 13.68
N ARG A 99 16.06 17.18 14.51
CA ARG A 99 16.52 17.16 15.91
C ARG A 99 17.75 16.29 16.13
N HIS A 100 17.96 15.29 15.29
CA HIS A 100 19.03 14.30 15.45
C HIS A 100 20.05 14.30 14.32
N GLY A 101 19.84 15.09 13.26
CA GLY A 101 20.75 15.22 12.12
C GLY A 101 20.86 13.97 11.23
N ILE A 102 19.97 12.99 11.42
CA ILE A 102 20.04 11.69 10.75
C ILE A 102 19.30 11.75 9.41
N LYS A 103 20.05 11.73 8.31
CA LYS A 103 19.50 11.75 6.95
C LYS A 103 19.27 10.34 6.41
N ILE A 104 18.01 9.89 6.45
CA ILE A 104 17.59 8.58 5.93
C ILE A 104 16.46 8.76 4.90
N GLY A 105 16.44 7.86 3.90
CA GLY A 105 15.36 7.80 2.92
C GLY A 105 14.05 7.31 3.56
N LEU A 106 12.93 7.92 3.19
CA LEU A 106 11.60 7.60 3.76
C LEU A 106 11.27 6.12 3.67
N GLU A 107 11.51 5.51 2.50
CA GLU A 107 11.18 4.09 2.28
C GLU A 107 12.03 3.16 3.17
N THR A 108 13.32 3.48 3.37
CA THR A 108 14.18 2.74 4.30
C THR A 108 13.63 2.79 5.72
N LEU A 109 13.31 3.99 6.21
CA LEU A 109 12.78 4.17 7.56
C LEU A 109 11.45 3.44 7.73
N ARG A 110 10.56 3.56 6.74
CA ARG A 110 9.28 2.86 6.72
C ARG A 110 9.44 1.35 6.81
N GLN A 111 10.35 0.76 6.04
CA GLN A 111 10.62 -0.69 6.10
C GLN A 111 11.19 -1.11 7.46
N TRP A 112 12.05 -0.29 8.07
CA TRP A 112 12.55 -0.56 9.42
C TRP A 112 11.44 -0.50 10.46
N MET A 113 10.60 0.53 10.45
CA MET A 113 9.46 0.65 11.37
C MET A 113 8.44 -0.49 11.19
N ILE A 114 8.24 -0.99 9.96
CA ILE A 114 7.38 -2.16 9.71
C ILE A 114 7.99 -3.43 10.29
N ALA A 115 9.29 -3.64 10.04
CA ALA A 115 10.00 -4.82 10.54
C ALA A 115 10.10 -4.83 12.07
N ASP A 116 10.14 -3.66 12.69
CA ASP A 116 10.22 -3.45 14.14
C ASP A 116 8.84 -3.41 14.84
N GLY A 117 7.75 -3.37 14.07
CA GLY A 117 6.38 -3.35 14.59
C GLY A 117 5.84 -1.95 14.96
N LEU A 118 6.66 -0.90 14.88
CA LEU A 118 6.28 0.49 15.09
C LEU A 118 5.27 1.03 14.06
N TRP A 119 5.20 0.43 12.87
CA TRP A 119 4.26 0.86 11.83
C TRP A 119 3.56 -0.30 11.14
N VAL A 120 2.23 -0.27 11.15
CA VAL A 120 1.40 -1.23 10.41
C VAL A 120 1.02 -0.64 9.04
N PRO A 121 1.39 -1.31 7.93
CA PRO A 121 0.97 -0.92 6.59
C PRO A 121 -0.54 -0.81 6.48
N HIS A 122 -1.02 0.17 5.72
CA HIS A 122 -2.46 0.43 5.59
C HIS A 122 -3.28 -0.82 5.20
N PHE A 123 -2.81 -1.61 4.23
CA PHE A 123 -3.48 -2.83 3.80
C PHE A 123 -3.59 -3.93 4.87
N LYS A 124 -2.78 -3.85 5.93
CA LYS A 124 -2.83 -4.78 7.08
C LYS A 124 -3.65 -4.23 8.24
N ARG A 125 -4.09 -2.96 8.20
CA ARG A 125 -4.93 -2.39 9.26
C ARG A 125 -6.30 -3.01 9.16
N LYS A 126 -6.78 -3.58 10.26
CA LYS A 126 -8.15 -4.09 10.32
C LYS A 126 -9.11 -2.91 10.11
N PRO A 127 -10.16 -3.07 9.29
CA PRO A 127 -11.18 -2.04 9.17
C PRO A 127 -11.79 -1.79 10.54
N ARG A 128 -12.02 -0.52 10.86
CA ARG A 128 -12.74 -0.17 12.08
C ARG A 128 -14.17 -0.69 11.93
N VAL A 129 -14.58 -1.57 12.84
CA VAL A 129 -15.97 -2.05 12.87
C VAL A 129 -16.81 -0.93 13.49
N TYR A 130 -17.61 -0.26 12.67
CA TYR A 130 -18.59 0.71 13.16
C TYR A 130 -19.84 -0.07 13.58
N GLN A 131 -20.19 0.01 14.86
CA GLN A 131 -21.45 -0.55 15.33
C GLN A 131 -22.59 0.39 14.92
N PRO A 132 -23.62 -0.09 14.19
CA PRO A 132 -24.80 0.71 13.93
C PRO A 132 -25.47 1.09 15.26
N ARG A 133 -25.87 2.35 15.39
CA ARG A 133 -26.75 2.78 16.49
C ARG A 133 -28.17 2.30 16.19
N HIS A 134 -28.93 1.92 17.23
CA HIS A 134 -30.37 1.68 17.09
C HIS A 134 -31.10 2.97 16.73
N ARG A 135 -32.15 2.89 15.89
CA ARG A 135 -33.03 4.03 15.57
C ARG A 135 -33.81 4.47 16.81
N ARG A 136 -34.34 5.68 16.80
CA ARG A 136 -35.30 6.17 17.80
C ARG A 136 -36.64 5.44 17.65
N ASP A 137 -37.42 5.43 18.72
CA ASP A 137 -38.65 4.63 18.79
C ASP A 137 -39.85 5.42 18.25
N CYS A 138 -39.83 6.75 18.41
CA CYS A 138 -40.94 7.61 18.00
C CYS A 138 -40.54 8.66 16.97
N TYR A 139 -41.50 9.01 16.11
CA TYR A 139 -41.39 10.09 15.13
C TYR A 139 -41.09 11.42 15.83
N GLY A 140 -40.11 12.16 15.29
CA GLY A 140 -39.70 13.48 15.78
C GLY A 140 -38.69 13.47 16.93
N GLU A 141 -38.35 12.31 17.50
CA GLU A 141 -37.38 12.22 18.61
C GLU A 141 -35.95 12.58 18.19
N LEU A 142 -35.59 12.25 16.95
CA LEU A 142 -34.31 12.63 16.36
C LEU A 142 -34.49 12.89 14.88
N ILE A 143 -34.14 14.10 14.46
CA ILE A 143 -34.02 14.45 13.05
C ILE A 143 -32.53 14.47 12.70
N GLN A 144 -32.13 13.57 11.81
CA GLN A 144 -30.80 13.56 11.21
C GLN A 144 -30.78 14.59 10.08
N ILE A 145 -29.80 15.48 10.14
CA ILE A 145 -29.60 16.50 9.12
C ILE A 145 -28.27 16.19 8.44
N ASP A 146 -28.29 16.08 7.12
CA ASP A 146 -27.10 15.80 6.32
C ASP A 146 -27.09 16.62 5.03
N GLY A 147 -25.90 16.86 4.51
CA GLY A 147 -25.64 17.61 3.28
C GLY A 147 -25.16 16.70 2.17
N SER A 148 -25.80 16.75 1.00
CA SER A 148 -25.39 15.97 -0.16
C SER A 148 -25.00 16.87 -1.31
N HIS A 149 -23.69 17.06 -1.50
CA HIS A 149 -23.15 17.83 -2.62
C HIS A 149 -23.08 16.98 -3.89
N HIS A 150 -23.88 17.33 -4.89
CA HIS A 150 -24.02 16.54 -6.11
C HIS A 150 -24.44 17.37 -7.31
N ASP A 151 -24.34 16.79 -8.51
CA ASP A 151 -24.93 17.34 -9.73
C ASP A 151 -26.43 17.02 -9.80
N TRP A 152 -27.20 17.61 -8.88
CA TRP A 152 -28.63 17.33 -8.73
C TRP A 152 -29.47 17.72 -9.94
N PHE A 153 -28.97 18.63 -10.77
CA PHE A 153 -29.66 19.12 -11.96
C PHE A 153 -29.11 18.53 -13.25
N GLU A 154 -28.21 17.55 -13.17
CA GLU A 154 -27.67 16.80 -14.31
C GLU A 154 -27.10 17.74 -15.39
N GLY A 155 -26.29 18.72 -14.97
CA GLY A 155 -25.64 19.69 -15.85
C GLY A 155 -26.52 20.85 -16.33
N ARG A 156 -27.78 20.94 -15.88
CA ARG A 156 -28.66 22.10 -16.14
C ARG A 156 -28.40 23.30 -15.22
N SER A 157 -27.62 23.08 -14.16
CA SER A 157 -27.17 24.10 -13.22
C SER A 157 -25.83 23.65 -12.62
N ASP A 158 -25.17 24.56 -11.90
CA ASP A 158 -23.97 24.22 -11.14
C ASP A 158 -24.28 23.21 -10.03
N LYS A 159 -23.26 22.46 -9.62
CA LYS A 159 -23.39 21.52 -8.51
C LYS A 159 -23.77 22.27 -7.23
N CYS A 160 -24.72 21.71 -6.50
CA CYS A 160 -25.23 22.30 -5.27
C CYS A 160 -25.33 21.24 -4.18
N CYS A 161 -25.52 21.68 -2.95
CA CYS A 161 -25.78 20.84 -1.79
C CYS A 161 -27.28 20.73 -1.54
N LEU A 162 -27.79 19.50 -1.46
CA LEU A 162 -29.14 19.25 -0.94
C LEU A 162 -29.02 18.99 0.57
N LEU A 163 -29.60 19.88 1.37
CA LEU A 163 -29.77 19.67 2.81
C LEU A 163 -31.02 18.83 3.04
N VAL A 164 -30.84 17.70 3.70
CA VAL A 164 -31.90 16.71 3.94
C VAL A 164 -32.12 16.53 5.43
N PHE A 165 -33.39 16.62 5.84
CA PHE A 165 -33.82 16.30 7.19
C PHE A 165 -34.54 14.96 7.15
N ILE A 166 -34.06 13.98 7.91
CA ILE A 166 -34.59 12.61 7.93
C ILE A 166 -35.00 12.29 9.36
N ASP A 167 -36.24 11.86 9.55
CA ASP A 167 -36.67 11.31 10.83
C ASP A 167 -35.99 9.95 11.06
N ASP A 168 -35.25 9.81 12.16
CA ASP A 168 -34.45 8.63 12.43
C ASP A 168 -35.30 7.38 12.71
N ALA A 169 -36.50 7.54 13.29
CA ALA A 169 -37.39 6.42 13.59
C ALA A 169 -38.02 5.84 12.33
N THR A 170 -38.60 6.69 11.49
CA THR A 170 -39.41 6.29 10.32
C THR A 170 -38.63 6.31 9.00
N GLY A 171 -37.51 7.03 8.92
CA GLY A 171 -36.78 7.28 7.67
C GLY A 171 -37.48 8.30 6.76
N LYS A 172 -38.52 8.99 7.23
CA LYS A 172 -39.28 9.95 6.44
C LYS A 172 -38.42 11.18 6.14
N LEU A 173 -38.47 11.67 4.90
CA LEU A 173 -37.92 12.97 4.53
C LEU A 173 -38.82 14.07 5.10
N MET A 174 -38.25 14.90 5.95
CA MET A 174 -38.96 15.88 6.78
C MET A 174 -38.88 17.28 6.17
N ASN A 175 -37.72 17.62 5.61
CA ASN A 175 -37.48 18.86 4.90
C ASN A 175 -36.33 18.66 3.90
N LEU A 176 -36.39 19.40 2.78
CA LEU A 176 -35.41 19.36 1.71
C LEU A 176 -35.14 20.80 1.26
N ARG A 177 -33.87 21.20 1.22
CA ARG A 177 -33.47 22.53 0.76
C ARG A 177 -32.22 22.46 -0.09
N PHE A 178 -32.27 23.01 -1.30
CA PHE A 178 -31.07 23.25 -2.08
C PHE A 178 -30.33 24.49 -1.56
N SER A 179 -29.01 24.38 -1.43
CA SER A 179 -28.08 25.48 -1.19
C SER A 179 -26.86 25.35 -2.09
N GLU A 180 -26.23 26.46 -2.43
CA GLU A 180 -24.98 26.49 -3.22
C GLU A 180 -23.84 25.74 -2.49
N THR A 181 -23.74 25.89 -1.16
CA THR A 181 -22.68 25.26 -0.35
C THR A 181 -23.23 24.72 0.97
N GLU A 182 -22.48 23.80 1.59
CA GLU A 182 -22.81 23.32 2.93
C GLU A 182 -22.24 24.27 3.98
N SER A 183 -23.02 25.28 4.36
CA SER A 183 -22.63 26.25 5.39
C SER A 183 -23.49 26.17 6.64
N ALA A 184 -22.94 26.64 7.77
CA ALA A 184 -23.70 26.74 9.02
C ALA A 184 -24.95 27.62 8.89
N PHE A 185 -24.90 28.68 8.06
CA PHE A 185 -26.04 29.56 7.83
C PHE A 185 -27.16 28.85 7.08
N ASP A 186 -26.83 28.06 6.07
CA ASP A 186 -27.80 27.28 5.30
C ASP A 186 -28.53 26.26 6.18
N TYR A 187 -27.79 25.59 7.07
CA TYR A 187 -28.39 24.71 8.08
C TYR A 187 -29.35 25.45 9.00
N MET A 188 -28.98 26.65 9.47
CA MET A 188 -29.87 27.46 10.32
C MET A 188 -31.14 27.90 9.59
N VAL A 189 -31.03 28.29 8.32
CA VAL A 189 -32.19 28.67 7.49
C VAL A 189 -33.09 27.45 7.25
N ALA A 190 -32.53 26.32 6.82
CA ALA A 190 -33.28 25.08 6.61
C ALA A 190 -33.98 24.59 7.88
N THR A 191 -33.33 24.78 9.04
CA THR A 191 -33.91 24.43 10.35
C THR A 191 -35.08 25.34 10.72
N ARG A 192 -35.01 26.64 10.38
CA ARG A 192 -36.13 27.56 10.59
C ARG A 192 -37.32 27.19 9.71
N GLU A 193 -37.08 26.87 8.44
CA GLU A 193 -38.13 26.44 7.50
C GLU A 193 -38.81 25.15 7.94
N TYR A 194 -38.04 24.18 8.44
CA TYR A 194 -38.59 22.93 8.96
C TYR A 194 -39.48 23.14 10.21
N LYS A 195 -39.18 24.15 11.02
CA LYS A 195 -39.92 24.44 12.27
C LYS A 195 -41.10 25.40 12.09
N ALA A 196 -41.22 26.04 10.92
CA ALA A 196 -42.27 27.00 10.61
C ALA A 196 -43.56 26.27 10.17
#